data_AF-A0AAT9HSK6-F1
#
_entry.id   AF-A0AAT9HSK6-F1
#
_cell.length_a   1.000
_cell.length_b   1.000
_cell.length_c   1.000
_cell.angle_alpha   90.00
_cell.angle_beta   90.00
_cell.angle_gamma   90.00
#
_symmetry.space_group_name_H-M   'P 1'
#
loop_
_entity.id
_entity.type
_entity.pdbx_description
1 polymer ?
#
loop_
_entity_poly.entity_id
_entity_poly.type
_entity_poly.pdbx_seq_one_letter_code
_entity_poly.pdbx_strand_id
1 'polypeptide(L)'
;MQKLDKAGQVEMRLVAAGARRDLEQLDAAIVTLQSSELASSSVQPWTARLRYAYADALHAAGRSDEAREWFAKAVEADRDGSTDASDRLAEMDGVEFMDALAEDEAEEAEEAVEAEEVKEAEEAVEAEEVKEAEEAVEAGDTTAPEDDKD
;
A
#
# COMPACT_ATOMS: atom_id res chain seq x y z
N MET A 1 -36.62 9.66 25.04
CA MET A 1 -35.36 9.38 24.31
C MET A 1 -35.42 10.11 22.98
N GLN A 2 -34.62 11.17 22.82
CA GLN A 2 -34.41 11.80 21.52
C GLN A 2 -33.60 10.82 20.66
N LYS A 3 -34.14 10.47 19.49
CA LYS A 3 -33.39 9.70 18.49
C LYS A 3 -32.45 10.66 17.78
N LEU A 4 -31.20 10.26 17.62
CA LEU A 4 -30.25 10.99 16.78
C LEU A 4 -30.77 11.02 15.34
N ASP A 5 -30.55 12.14 14.66
CA ASP A 5 -30.75 12.28 13.23
C ASP A 5 -29.72 11.43 12.47
N LYS A 6 -29.86 11.31 11.15
CA LYS A 6 -28.96 10.45 10.36
C LYS A 6 -27.50 10.87 10.44
N ALA A 7 -27.23 12.17 10.43
CA ALA A 7 -25.86 12.65 10.56
C ALA A 7 -25.29 12.25 11.93
N GLY A 8 -26.01 12.53 13.02
CA GLY A 8 -25.59 12.09 14.37
C GLY A 8 -25.39 10.58 14.49
N GLN A 9 -26.21 9.76 13.82
CA GLN A 9 -26.03 8.30 13.80
C GLN A 9 -24.78 7.86 13.04
N VAL A 10 -24.38 8.56 11.97
CA VAL A 10 -23.15 8.28 11.23
C VAL A 10 -21.93 8.72 12.05
N GLU A 11 -21.97 9.91 12.64
CA GLU A 11 -20.88 10.43 13.49
C GLU A 11 -20.61 9.49 14.68
N MET A 12 -21.64 8.98 15.34
CA MET A 12 -21.46 8.00 16.42
C MET A 12 -20.80 6.70 15.94
N ARG A 13 -21.10 6.25 14.72
CA ARG A 13 -20.44 5.06 14.15
C ARG A 13 -18.98 5.33 13.79
N LEU A 14 -18.69 6.48 13.20
CA LEU A 14 -17.32 6.91 12.89
C LEU A 14 -16.46 6.91 14.15
N VAL A 15 -16.94 7.54 15.22
CA VAL A 15 -16.23 7.59 16.51
C VAL A 15 -16.07 6.19 17.13
N ALA A 16 -17.12 5.37 17.12
CA ALA A 16 -17.05 4.01 17.66
C ALA A 16 -16.10 3.10 16.87
N ALA A 17 -16.06 3.25 15.53
CA ALA A 17 -15.15 2.51 14.68
C ALA A 17 -13.69 2.93 14.88
N GLY A 18 -13.43 4.24 15.02
CA GLY A 18 -12.11 4.76 15.36
C GLY A 18 -11.57 4.16 16.67
N ALA A 19 -12.39 4.19 17.73
CA ALA A 19 -12.02 3.59 19.01
C ALA A 19 -11.73 2.08 18.92
N ARG A 20 -12.40 1.36 18.02
CA ARG A 20 -12.11 -0.07 17.76
C ARG A 20 -10.81 -0.24 16.99
N ARG A 21 -10.53 0.61 16.00
CA ARG A 21 -9.27 0.59 15.24
C ARG A 21 -8.07 0.82 16.17
N ASP A 22 -8.19 1.77 17.09
CA ASP A 22 -7.16 2.08 18.09
C ASP A 22 -6.89 0.90 19.05
N LEU A 23 -7.91 0.06 19.28
CA LEU A 23 -7.79 -1.18 20.05
C LEU A 23 -7.40 -2.40 19.17
N GLU A 24 -6.97 -2.16 17.93
CA GLU A 24 -6.63 -3.18 16.92
C GLU A 24 -7.78 -4.15 16.60
N GLN A 25 -9.02 -3.76 16.92
CA GLN A 25 -10.23 -4.54 16.64
C GLN A 25 -10.76 -4.24 15.23
N LEU A 26 -9.93 -4.49 14.22
CA LEU A 26 -10.14 -4.06 12.84
C LEU A 26 -11.43 -4.62 12.22
N ASP A 27 -11.68 -5.94 12.37
CA ASP A 27 -12.92 -6.56 11.88
C ASP A 27 -14.18 -5.94 12.51
N ALA A 28 -14.11 -5.62 13.80
CA ALA A 28 -15.22 -4.99 14.49
C ALA A 28 -15.43 -3.53 14.06
N ALA A 29 -14.35 -2.81 13.73
CA ALA A 29 -14.43 -1.47 13.16
C ALA A 29 -15.11 -1.50 11.78
N ILE A 30 -14.72 -2.43 10.91
CA ILE A 30 -15.32 -2.65 9.59
C ILE A 30 -16.82 -2.90 9.73
N VAL A 31 -17.24 -3.85 10.58
CA VAL A 31 -18.66 -4.16 10.80
C VAL A 31 -19.42 -2.97 11.41
N THR A 32 -18.78 -2.16 12.24
CA THR A 32 -19.41 -0.95 12.84
C THR A 32 -19.74 0.10 11.77
N LEU A 33 -18.89 0.23 10.76
CA LEU A 33 -19.04 1.18 9.66
C LEU A 33 -20.00 0.69 8.56
N GLN A 34 -20.27 -0.62 8.48
CA GLN A 34 -21.25 -1.17 7.56
C GLN A 34 -22.67 -0.71 7.94
N SER A 35 -23.18 0.25 7.19
CA SER A 35 -24.55 0.74 7.33
C SER A 35 -25.18 1.04 5.97
N SER A 36 -26.50 1.24 5.95
CA SER A 36 -27.21 1.63 4.72
C SER A 36 -26.73 2.97 4.15
N GLU A 37 -26.17 3.83 5.00
CA GLU A 37 -25.60 5.12 4.61
C GLU A 37 -24.32 4.96 3.80
N LEU A 38 -23.51 3.94 4.09
CA LEU A 38 -22.27 3.63 3.35
C LEU A 38 -22.57 3.24 1.90
N ALA A 39 -23.63 2.44 1.69
CA ALA A 39 -24.08 1.98 0.38
C ALA A 39 -24.92 3.03 -0.40
N SER A 40 -25.24 4.16 0.21
CA SER A 40 -26.06 5.20 -0.41
C SER A 40 -25.27 5.93 -1.52
N SER A 41 -25.94 6.22 -2.63
CA SER A 41 -25.42 7.06 -3.71
C SER A 41 -25.56 8.57 -3.44
N SER A 42 -26.34 8.96 -2.43
CA SER A 42 -26.46 10.38 -2.06
C SER A 42 -25.19 10.85 -1.35
N VAL A 43 -24.55 11.85 -1.94
CA VAL A 43 -23.43 12.56 -1.30
C VAL A 43 -23.98 13.50 -0.23
N GLN A 44 -23.63 13.23 1.02
CA GLN A 44 -23.91 14.04 2.19
C GLN A 44 -22.59 14.56 2.78
N PRO A 45 -22.60 15.60 3.63
CA PRO A 45 -21.37 16.16 4.21
C PRO A 45 -20.50 15.15 5.00
N TRP A 46 -21.09 14.04 5.47
CA TRP A 46 -20.39 12.97 6.19
C TRP A 46 -19.98 11.79 5.29
N THR A 47 -20.41 11.75 4.02
CA THR A 47 -20.23 10.57 3.15
C THR A 47 -18.76 10.32 2.83
N ALA A 48 -17.99 11.37 2.52
CA ALA A 48 -16.55 11.24 2.28
C ALA A 48 -15.83 10.63 3.48
N ARG A 49 -16.02 11.21 4.68
CA ARG A 49 -15.45 10.72 5.95
C ARG A 49 -15.84 9.27 6.26
N LEU A 50 -17.11 8.90 6.04
CA LEU A 50 -17.59 7.53 6.26
C LEU A 50 -16.91 6.51 5.35
N ARG A 51 -16.82 6.81 4.04
CA ARG A 51 -16.17 5.92 3.06
C ARG A 51 -14.66 5.84 3.28
N TYR A 52 -14.04 6.97 3.61
CA TYR A 52 -12.63 7.02 3.98
C TYR A 52 -12.33 6.14 5.20
N ALA A 53 -13.08 6.30 6.30
CA ALA A 53 -12.87 5.49 7.49
C ALA A 53 -13.07 3.99 7.23
N TYR A 54 -13.98 3.63 6.32
CA TYR A 54 -14.18 2.25 5.91
C TYR A 54 -13.00 1.71 5.08
N ALA A 55 -12.51 2.51 4.12
CA ALA A 55 -11.33 2.18 3.32
C ALA A 55 -10.08 2.00 4.20
N ASP A 56 -9.86 2.91 5.15
CA ASP A 56 -8.75 2.85 6.10
C ASP A 56 -8.84 1.62 7.01
N ALA A 57 -10.03 1.29 7.52
CA ALA A 57 -10.23 0.07 8.31
C ALA A 57 -9.98 -1.22 7.50
N LEU A 58 -10.36 -1.24 6.22
CA LEU A 58 -10.06 -2.34 5.30
C LEU A 58 -8.56 -2.46 5.04
N HIS A 59 -7.88 -1.34 4.81
CA HIS A 59 -6.44 -1.30 4.56
C HIS A 59 -5.67 -1.81 5.76
N ALA A 60 -6.01 -1.33 6.96
CA ALA A 60 -5.42 -1.80 8.21
C ALA A 60 -5.62 -3.32 8.42
N ALA A 61 -6.75 -3.87 7.95
CA ALA A 61 -7.04 -5.29 8.01
C ALA A 61 -6.35 -6.12 6.90
N GLY A 62 -5.49 -5.50 6.08
CA GLY A 62 -4.79 -6.15 4.97
C GLY A 62 -5.66 -6.42 3.74
N ARG A 63 -6.87 -5.84 3.66
CA ARG A 63 -7.81 -5.99 2.54
C ARG A 63 -7.58 -4.89 1.50
N SER A 64 -6.38 -4.84 0.93
CA SER A 64 -5.91 -3.73 0.09
C SER A 64 -6.75 -3.51 -1.17
N ASP A 65 -7.18 -4.57 -1.85
CA ASP A 65 -8.01 -4.44 -3.07
C ASP A 65 -9.34 -3.74 -2.78
N GLU A 66 -10.01 -4.13 -1.71
CA GLU A 66 -11.26 -3.51 -1.29
C GLU A 66 -11.02 -2.08 -0.78
N ALA A 67 -9.97 -1.88 0.01
CA ALA A 67 -9.62 -0.56 0.52
C ALA A 67 -9.43 0.43 -0.62
N ARG A 68 -8.72 0.03 -1.69
CA ARG A 68 -8.52 0.83 -2.90
C ARG A 68 -9.85 1.23 -3.56
N GLU A 69 -10.79 0.30 -3.73
CA GLU A 69 -12.11 0.61 -4.27
C GLU A 69 -12.87 1.63 -3.39
N TRP A 70 -12.74 1.52 -2.07
CA TRP A 70 -13.43 2.41 -1.14
C TRP A 70 -12.76 3.78 -1.02
N PHE A 71 -11.44 3.86 -1.16
CA PHE A 71 -10.72 5.14 -1.31
C PHE A 71 -11.17 5.87 -2.58
N ALA A 72 -11.27 5.17 -3.71
CA ALA A 72 -11.82 5.77 -4.94
C ALA A 72 -13.23 6.35 -4.72
N LYS A 73 -14.13 5.61 -4.06
CA LYS A 73 -15.47 6.09 -3.71
C LYS A 73 -15.47 7.24 -2.69
N ALA A 74 -14.44 7.34 -1.85
CA ALA A 74 -14.24 8.45 -0.94
C ALA A 74 -13.83 9.71 -1.70
N VAL A 75 -12.85 9.61 -2.62
CA VAL A 75 -12.46 10.68 -3.54
C VAL A 75 -13.64 11.22 -4.34
N GLU A 76 -14.48 10.34 -4.89
CA GLU A 76 -15.70 10.74 -5.62
C GLU A 76 -16.70 11.54 -4.75
N ALA A 77 -16.75 11.25 -3.44
CA ALA A 77 -17.63 11.95 -2.51
C ALA A 77 -17.02 13.24 -1.96
N ASP A 78 -15.70 13.36 -1.94
CA ASP A 78 -14.93 14.41 -1.28
C ASP A 78 -14.75 15.65 -2.15
N ARG A 79 -15.85 16.33 -2.46
CA ARG A 79 -15.84 17.49 -3.36
C ARG A 79 -15.14 18.72 -2.78
N ASP A 80 -15.02 18.77 -1.46
CA ASP A 80 -14.41 19.86 -0.71
C ASP A 80 -12.97 19.57 -0.27
N GLY A 81 -12.41 18.40 -0.61
CA GLY A 81 -11.04 18.02 -0.24
C GLY A 81 -10.87 17.90 1.28
N SER A 82 -11.89 17.38 1.96
CA SER A 82 -11.92 17.20 3.41
C SER A 82 -11.14 15.98 3.90
N THR A 83 -10.70 15.13 2.98
CA THR A 83 -9.93 13.90 3.22
C THR A 83 -8.72 13.84 2.29
N ASP A 84 -7.69 13.13 2.72
CA ASP A 84 -6.51 12.77 1.94
C ASP A 84 -6.74 11.49 1.10
N ALA A 85 -8.01 11.14 0.79
CA ALA A 85 -8.35 9.91 0.08
C ALA A 85 -7.66 9.79 -1.28
N SER A 86 -7.41 10.92 -1.96
CA SER A 86 -6.73 10.95 -3.26
C SER A 86 -5.26 10.56 -3.11
N ASP A 87 -4.59 11.08 -2.10
CA ASP A 87 -3.17 10.82 -1.84
C ASP A 87 -2.99 9.35 -1.43
N ARG A 88 -3.84 8.87 -0.50
CA ARG A 88 -3.85 7.46 -0.08
C ARG A 88 -4.10 6.51 -1.24
N LEU A 89 -4.98 6.87 -2.18
CA LEU A 89 -5.22 6.06 -3.38
C LEU A 89 -3.98 6.03 -4.29
N ALA A 90 -3.31 7.17 -4.47
CA ALA A 90 -2.10 7.27 -5.27
C ALA A 90 -0.93 6.47 -4.66
N GLU A 91 -0.74 6.53 -3.34
CA GLU A 91 0.21 5.68 -2.62
C GLU A 91 -0.04 4.19 -2.88
N MET A 92 -1.31 3.75 -2.81
CA MET A 92 -1.70 2.37 -3.12
C MET A 92 -1.52 2.00 -4.60
N ASP A 93 -1.42 3.00 -5.47
CA ASP A 93 -1.10 2.88 -6.89
C ASP A 93 0.40 2.90 -7.18
N GLY A 94 1.24 3.14 -6.16
CA GLY A 94 2.67 3.34 -6.33
C GLY A 94 3.02 4.69 -6.99
N VAL A 95 2.13 5.67 -6.90
CA VAL A 95 2.35 7.03 -7.39
C VAL A 95 2.58 7.94 -6.19
N GLU A 96 3.81 8.44 -6.06
CA GLU A 96 4.14 9.44 -5.06
C GLU A 96 4.07 10.84 -5.66
N PHE A 97 3.35 11.75 -5.00
CA PHE A 97 3.33 13.16 -5.36
C PHE A 97 4.45 13.89 -4.63
N MET A 98 5.47 14.34 -5.36
CA MET A 98 6.46 15.27 -4.81
C MET A 98 5.85 16.68 -4.68
N ASP A 99 6.09 17.33 -3.55
CA ASP A 99 5.70 18.73 -3.37
C ASP A 99 6.54 19.60 -4.31
N ALA A 100 5.91 20.18 -5.33
CA ALA A 100 6.57 21.04 -6.30
C ALA A 100 7.17 22.32 -5.68
N LEU A 101 6.80 22.68 -4.45
CA LEU A 101 7.44 23.77 -3.69
C LEU A 101 8.70 23.32 -2.93
N ALA A 102 8.97 22.02 -2.83
CA ALA A 102 10.18 21.46 -2.25
C ALA A 102 11.34 21.35 -3.26
N GLU A 103 11.15 21.83 -4.50
CA GLU A 103 12.21 21.88 -5.54
C GLU A 103 13.47 22.68 -5.10
N ASP A 104 13.41 23.48 -4.03
CA ASP A 104 14.57 24.19 -3.44
C ASP A 104 15.31 23.38 -2.34
N GLU A 105 14.78 22.23 -1.90
CA GLU A 105 15.35 21.39 -0.83
C GLU A 105 15.68 19.95 -1.31
N ALA A 106 15.30 19.60 -2.55
CA ALA A 106 15.44 18.27 -3.13
C ALA A 106 16.81 17.96 -3.78
N GLU A 107 17.75 18.92 -3.86
CA GLU A 107 19.10 18.62 -4.36
C GLU A 107 19.90 17.66 -3.44
N GLU A 108 19.53 17.50 -2.16
CA GLU A 108 20.26 16.60 -1.24
C GLU A 108 19.71 15.15 -1.20
N ALA A 109 18.46 14.91 -1.65
CA ALA A 109 17.83 13.59 -1.53
C ALA A 109 18.09 12.67 -2.74
N GLU A 110 18.21 13.24 -3.94
CA GLU A 110 18.56 12.47 -5.15
C GLU A 110 20.01 11.96 -5.12
N GLU A 111 20.92 12.67 -4.44
CA GLU A 111 22.33 12.23 -4.27
C GLU A 111 22.44 11.00 -3.37
N ALA A 112 21.52 10.81 -2.41
CA ALA A 112 21.55 9.70 -1.46
C ALA A 112 21.06 8.36 -2.05
N VAL A 113 20.09 8.39 -2.97
CA VAL A 113 19.58 7.18 -3.64
C VAL A 113 20.53 6.66 -4.72
N GLU A 114 21.21 7.56 -5.46
CA GLU A 114 22.27 7.11 -6.37
C GLU A 114 23.47 6.54 -5.59
N ALA A 115 23.85 7.13 -4.45
CA ALA A 115 24.98 6.66 -3.63
C ALA A 115 24.79 5.26 -3.01
N GLU A 116 23.55 4.83 -2.77
CA GLU A 116 23.25 3.49 -2.24
C GLU A 116 23.34 2.40 -3.32
N GLU A 117 22.87 2.67 -4.55
CA GLU A 117 23.00 1.75 -5.69
C GLU A 117 24.46 1.51 -6.11
N VAL A 118 25.34 2.52 -6.03
CA VAL A 118 26.77 2.32 -6.35
C VAL A 118 27.48 1.43 -5.31
N LYS A 119 27.02 1.47 -4.06
CA LYS A 119 27.66 0.77 -2.95
C LYS A 119 27.34 -0.72 -2.93
N GLU A 120 26.10 -1.10 -3.27
CA GLU A 120 25.75 -2.52 -3.49
C GLU A 120 26.44 -3.09 -4.74
N ALA A 121 26.65 -2.26 -5.78
CA ALA A 121 27.38 -2.68 -6.97
C ALA A 121 28.88 -2.92 -6.72
N GLU A 122 29.54 -2.12 -5.88
CA GLU A 122 30.96 -2.33 -5.52
C GLU A 122 31.17 -3.57 -4.62
N GLU A 123 30.25 -3.87 -3.68
CA GLU A 123 30.38 -5.03 -2.79
C GLU A 123 30.21 -6.36 -3.53
N ALA A 124 29.41 -6.39 -4.61
CA ALA A 124 29.24 -7.56 -5.47
C ALA A 124 30.49 -7.88 -6.32
N VAL A 125 31.33 -6.88 -6.62
CA VAL A 125 32.51 -7.04 -7.49
C VAL A 125 33.70 -7.64 -6.70
N GLU A 126 33.85 -7.30 -5.41
CA GLU A 126 34.93 -7.88 -4.57
C GLU A 126 34.68 -9.34 -4.16
N ALA A 127 33.44 -9.84 -4.21
CA ALA A 127 33.13 -11.23 -3.85
C ALA A 127 33.47 -12.24 -4.97
N GLU A 128 33.67 -11.80 -6.22
CA GLU A 128 33.97 -12.68 -7.36
C GLU A 128 35.47 -12.98 -7.55
N GLU A 129 36.38 -12.09 -7.09
CA GLU A 129 37.83 -12.22 -7.38
C GLU A 129 38.57 -13.25 -6.51
N VAL A 130 37.90 -13.91 -5.56
CA VAL A 130 38.53 -14.89 -4.63
C VAL A 130 38.33 -16.36 -4.99
N LYS A 131 37.63 -16.71 -6.09
CA LYS A 131 37.33 -18.12 -6.44
C LYS A 131 38.15 -18.74 -7.57
N GLU A 132 38.95 -17.96 -8.30
CA GLU A 132 39.76 -18.46 -9.43
C GLU A 132 41.19 -18.83 -9.00
N ALA A 133 41.35 -19.65 -7.96
CA ALA A 133 42.67 -20.14 -7.58
C ALA A 133 42.66 -21.53 -6.94
N GLU A 134 41.82 -22.44 -7.40
CA GLU A 134 42.06 -23.88 -7.19
C GLU A 134 41.24 -24.68 -8.20
N GLU A 135 41.93 -25.35 -9.12
CA GLU A 135 41.66 -26.71 -9.63
C GLU A 135 42.02 -26.83 -11.12
N ALA A 136 43.30 -27.08 -11.37
CA ALA A 136 43.76 -27.68 -12.62
C ALA A 136 44.47 -28.98 -12.27
N VAL A 137 43.78 -30.12 -12.38
CA VAL A 137 44.36 -31.40 -12.83
C VAL A 137 43.29 -32.48 -13.08
N GLU A 138 43.27 -32.91 -14.35
CA GLU A 138 43.26 -34.32 -14.81
C GLU A 138 41.96 -35.07 -15.17
N ALA A 139 42.11 -35.75 -16.33
CA ALA A 139 41.36 -36.86 -16.93
C ALA A 139 39.88 -36.61 -17.31
N GLY A 140 39.43 -36.73 -18.56
CA GLY A 140 39.83 -37.66 -19.61
C GLY A 140 38.96 -38.93 -19.55
N ASP A 141 37.96 -39.03 -20.44
CA ASP A 141 37.66 -40.23 -21.25
C ASP A 141 36.36 -40.03 -22.06
N THR A 142 36.36 -40.56 -23.28
CA THR A 142 35.33 -40.45 -24.32
C THR A 142 34.75 -41.84 -24.64
N THR A 143 33.46 -41.89 -25.05
CA THR A 143 32.81 -42.98 -25.84
C THR A 143 32.35 -44.19 -25.01
N ALA A 144 31.15 -44.81 -25.09
CA ALA A 144 30.02 -44.99 -26.03
C ALA A 144 28.86 -45.72 -25.25
N PRO A 145 27.80 -46.33 -25.84
CA PRO A 145 27.09 -46.10 -27.10
C PRO A 145 25.53 -46.11 -26.97
N GLU A 146 24.92 -45.98 -28.15
CA GLU A 146 23.55 -46.21 -28.63
C GLU A 146 22.71 -47.33 -27.96
N ASP A 147 21.41 -47.07 -27.79
CA ASP A 147 20.37 -48.11 -27.75
C ASP A 147 19.33 -47.83 -28.84
N ASP A 148 19.43 -48.65 -29.88
CA ASP A 148 18.52 -48.86 -31.00
C ASP A 148 17.26 -49.58 -30.50
N LYS A 149 16.09 -49.20 -31.02
CA LYS A 149 14.82 -49.91 -30.78
C LYS A 149 14.10 -50.06 -32.12
N ASP A 150 14.37 -51.17 -32.79
CA ASP A 150 13.40 -51.97 -33.56
C ASP A 150 13.75 -53.47 -33.46
#